data_AF-A0A494WCM5-F1
#
_entry.id   AF-A0A494WCM5-F1
#
_cell.length_a   1.000
_cell.length_b   1.000
_cell.length_c   1.000
_cell.angle_alpha   90.00
_cell.angle_beta   90.00
_cell.angle_gamma   90.00
#
_symmetry.space_group_name_H-M   'P 1'
#
loop_
_entity.id
_entity.type
_entity.pdbx_description
1 polymer ?
#
loop_
_entity_poly.entity_id
_entity_poly.type
_entity_poly.pdbx_seq_one_letter_code
_entity_poly.pdbx_strand_id
1 'polypeptide(L)'
;MASVPYEASEIERFTPASLAHLETPPVFRLRAATRRERRRYDRLMVEEGLRRHDKDAMRDEIIRGLRALSSDDEFERWEMLLRAHWEAADEFENEHRDLAPEKIPAFVPPGPSEDEIARVTRGVHENWGPLRKMAADNLIFNREAPALLISVILSGWSGLCTPFRSHEGTIPLDTIDALDKDLAKLEQDNDLSPGKAFVDLYVAATNRMFLSGDAEKNSSSPAPSPSDQQTTSHGAESPAGTSKASATSPETPAS
;
A
#
# COMPACT_ATOMS: atom_id res chain seq x y z
N MET A 1 -22.71 11.63 6.24
CA MET A 1 -22.40 11.88 4.82
C MET A 1 -20.97 12.41 4.77
N ALA A 2 -20.03 11.63 4.24
CA ALA A 2 -18.63 12.04 4.14
C ALA A 2 -18.46 12.88 2.87
N SER A 3 -18.01 14.13 3.03
CA SER A 3 -17.65 15.04 1.94
C SER A 3 -16.35 14.53 1.31
N VAL A 4 -16.40 14.20 0.01
CA VAL A 4 -15.22 13.79 -0.75
C VAL A 4 -14.40 15.03 -1.08
N PRO A 5 -13.09 15.06 -0.79
CA PRO A 5 -12.29 16.23 -1.09
C PRO A 5 -12.07 16.42 -2.59
N TYR A 6 -12.64 17.49 -3.15
CA TYR A 6 -12.63 17.79 -4.59
C TYR A 6 -11.34 18.45 -5.07
N GLU A 7 -10.50 18.95 -4.16
CA GLU A 7 -9.22 19.59 -4.48
C GLU A 7 -8.08 19.12 -3.56
N ALA A 8 -6.86 19.10 -4.11
CA ALA A 8 -5.63 18.88 -3.34
C ALA A 8 -5.38 19.95 -2.24
N SER A 9 -6.21 20.99 -2.21
CA SER A 9 -6.21 22.09 -1.24
C SER A 9 -6.97 21.77 0.06
N GLU A 10 -7.81 20.73 0.08
CA GLU A 10 -8.64 20.46 1.25
C GLU A 10 -7.81 19.76 2.33
N ILE A 11 -7.65 20.43 3.47
CA ILE A 11 -6.97 19.86 4.65
C ILE A 11 -7.99 19.04 5.43
N GLU A 12 -7.72 17.74 5.55
CA GLU A 12 -8.52 16.85 6.39
C GLU A 12 -8.09 16.99 7.85
N ARG A 13 -9.07 17.10 8.75
CA ARG A 13 -8.83 17.06 10.19
C ARG A 13 -9.09 15.65 10.68
N PHE A 14 -8.08 15.07 11.30
CA PHE A 14 -8.11 13.69 11.76
C PHE A 14 -7.80 13.61 13.26
N THR A 15 -8.56 12.79 13.97
CA THR A 15 -8.31 12.45 15.38
C THR A 15 -8.39 10.92 15.49
N PRO A 16 -7.39 10.24 16.06
CA PRO A 16 -7.45 8.80 16.27
C PRO A 16 -8.68 8.40 17.07
N ALA A 17 -9.37 7.34 16.65
CA ALA A 17 -10.63 6.93 17.27
C ALA A 17 -10.46 6.58 18.75
N SER A 18 -9.32 5.99 19.12
CA SER A 18 -8.96 5.69 20.50
C SER A 18 -8.83 6.94 21.38
N LEU A 19 -8.55 8.11 20.82
CA LEU A 19 -8.30 9.35 21.56
C LEU A 19 -9.43 10.38 21.41
N ALA A 20 -10.44 10.09 20.58
CA ALA A 20 -11.52 11.02 20.27
C ALA A 20 -12.43 11.35 21.47
N HIS A 21 -12.44 10.49 22.49
CA HIS A 21 -13.27 10.63 23.69
C HIS A 21 -12.63 11.47 24.80
N LEU A 22 -11.36 11.88 24.63
CA LEU A 22 -10.65 12.71 25.60
C LEU A 22 -11.24 14.13 25.66
N GLU A 23 -11.07 14.81 26.79
CA GLU A 23 -11.53 16.20 26.96
C GLU A 23 -10.84 17.14 25.96
N THR A 24 -9.54 16.95 25.74
CA THR A 24 -8.75 17.68 24.74
C THR A 24 -8.07 16.69 23.78
N PRO A 25 -8.78 16.22 22.76
CA PRO A 25 -8.25 15.22 21.84
C PRO A 25 -7.21 15.84 20.90
N PRO A 26 -6.17 15.07 20.49
CA PRO A 26 -5.24 15.55 19.48
C PRO A 26 -5.94 15.65 18.12
N VAL A 27 -5.63 16.72 17.39
CA VAL A 27 -6.18 16.94 16.05
C VAL A 27 -5.04 17.13 15.07
N PHE A 28 -4.96 16.23 14.08
CA PHE A 28 -3.99 16.24 12.99
C PHE A 28 -4.59 16.88 11.75
N ARG A 29 -3.73 17.53 10.95
CA ARG A 29 -4.10 18.16 9.68
C ARG A 29 -3.40 17.45 8.53
N LEU A 30 -4.13 16.67 7.77
CA LEU A 30 -3.63 15.86 6.66
C LEU A 30 -3.95 16.53 5.32
N ARG A 31 -2.92 16.86 4.56
CA ARG A 31 -3.06 17.37 3.19
C ARG A 31 -3.11 16.22 2.20
N ALA A 32 -3.79 16.40 1.07
CA ALA A 32 -3.73 15.44 -0.02
C ALA A 32 -2.32 15.45 -0.65
N ALA A 33 -1.81 14.27 -1.04
CA ALA A 33 -0.53 14.21 -1.73
C ALA A 33 -0.65 14.64 -3.20
N THR A 34 0.11 15.66 -3.57
CA THR A 34 0.39 15.99 -4.96
C THR A 34 1.40 15.00 -5.56
N ARG A 35 1.51 15.00 -6.89
CA ARG A 35 2.53 14.23 -7.61
C ARG A 35 3.97 14.55 -7.15
N ARG A 36 4.23 15.79 -6.73
CA ARG A 36 5.55 16.21 -6.24
C ARG A 36 5.89 15.52 -4.93
N GLU A 37 4.91 15.31 -4.07
CA GLU A 37 5.11 14.76 -2.73
C GLU A 37 5.19 13.24 -2.76
N ARG A 38 4.44 12.58 -3.65
CA ARG A 38 4.65 11.16 -3.94
C ARG A 38 6.09 10.89 -4.40
N ARG A 39 6.57 11.66 -5.39
CA ARG A 39 7.98 11.58 -5.84
C ARG A 39 9.00 11.91 -4.75
N ARG A 40 8.66 12.82 -3.83
CA ARG A 40 9.51 13.14 -2.69
C ARG A 40 9.59 11.95 -1.73
N TYR A 41 8.45 11.34 -1.40
CA TYR A 41 8.41 10.13 -0.59
C TYR A 41 9.22 9.01 -1.23
N ASP A 42 9.03 8.73 -2.53
CA ASP A 42 9.83 7.72 -3.25
C ASP A 42 11.34 8.00 -3.16
N ARG A 43 11.74 9.27 -3.28
CA ARG A 43 13.14 9.68 -3.13
C ARG A 43 13.65 9.45 -1.72
N LEU A 44 12.89 9.84 -0.70
CA LEU A 44 13.29 9.65 0.71
C LEU A 44 13.46 8.17 1.03
N MET A 45 12.56 7.31 0.54
CA MET A 45 12.69 5.86 0.69
C MET A 45 14.01 5.33 0.11
N VAL A 46 14.46 5.86 -1.04
CA VAL A 46 15.74 5.50 -1.66
C VAL A 46 16.93 6.09 -0.90
N GLU A 47 16.86 7.35 -0.47
CA GLU A 47 17.92 8.05 0.27
C GLU A 47 18.19 7.38 1.62
N GLU A 48 17.14 6.95 2.32
CA GLU A 48 17.23 6.18 3.58
C GLU A 48 17.51 4.68 3.35
N GLY A 49 17.61 4.24 2.09
CA GLY A 49 17.94 2.85 1.74
C GLY A 49 16.85 1.84 2.09
N LEU A 50 15.60 2.29 2.26
CA LEU A 50 14.49 1.45 2.65
C LEU A 50 14.04 0.53 1.52
N ARG A 51 14.05 -0.77 1.80
CA ARG A 51 13.69 -1.82 0.85
C ARG A 51 12.60 -2.69 1.44
N ARG A 52 11.55 -2.92 0.65
CA ARG A 52 10.51 -3.88 0.98
C ARG A 52 10.57 -5.04 -0.01
N HIS A 53 10.58 -6.24 0.54
CA HIS A 53 10.41 -7.50 -0.16
C HIS A 53 9.01 -8.00 0.14
N ASP A 54 8.22 -8.23 -0.92
CA ASP A 54 6.87 -8.76 -0.79
C ASP A 54 6.88 -10.25 -0.41
N LYS A 55 5.67 -10.78 -0.20
CA LYS A 55 5.45 -12.17 0.22
C LYS A 55 6.03 -13.16 -0.79
N ASP A 56 5.89 -12.88 -2.08
CA ASP A 56 6.37 -13.77 -3.14
C ASP A 56 7.88 -13.74 -3.28
N ALA A 57 8.52 -12.58 -3.21
CA ALA A 57 9.97 -12.46 -3.17
C ALA A 57 10.58 -13.22 -1.98
N MET A 58 9.95 -13.14 -0.80
CA MET A 58 10.36 -13.90 0.39
C MET A 58 10.20 -15.41 0.17
N ARG A 59 9.08 -15.86 -0.41
CA ARG A 59 8.84 -17.28 -0.75
C ARG A 59 9.86 -17.80 -1.76
N ASP A 60 10.14 -17.05 -2.80
CA ASP A 60 11.15 -17.41 -3.81
C ASP A 60 12.55 -17.52 -3.21
N GLU A 61 12.90 -16.64 -2.27
CA GLU A 61 14.16 -16.73 -1.55
C GLU A 61 14.19 -17.94 -0.59
N ILE A 62 13.06 -18.30 0.03
CA ILE A 62 12.94 -19.55 0.81
C ILE A 62 13.21 -20.76 -0.07
N ILE A 63 12.64 -20.84 -1.28
CA ILE A 63 12.89 -21.97 -2.20
C ILE A 63 14.36 -22.00 -2.64
N ARG A 64 14.97 -20.84 -2.95
CA ARG A 64 16.40 -20.76 -3.26
C ARG A 64 17.28 -21.23 -2.09
N GLY A 65 16.94 -20.83 -0.87
CA GLY A 65 17.63 -21.29 0.33
C GLY A 65 17.45 -22.79 0.58
N LEU A 66 16.24 -23.33 0.37
CA LEU A 66 15.96 -24.76 0.48
C LEU A 66 16.82 -25.57 -0.50
N ARG A 67 16.92 -25.13 -1.77
CA ARG A 67 17.77 -25.81 -2.78
C ARG A 67 19.24 -25.80 -2.39
N ALA A 68 19.72 -24.69 -1.83
CA ALA A 68 21.12 -24.54 -1.47
C ALA A 68 21.53 -25.35 -0.22
N LEU A 69 20.57 -25.63 0.67
CA LEU A 69 20.85 -26.22 1.99
C LEU A 69 20.46 -27.69 2.11
N SER A 70 19.61 -28.20 1.21
CA SER A 70 19.05 -29.56 1.31
C SER A 70 19.66 -30.48 0.25
N SER A 71 19.52 -31.79 0.45
CA SER A 71 19.76 -32.75 -0.64
C SER A 71 18.72 -32.60 -1.76
N ASP A 72 19.01 -33.12 -2.96
CA ASP A 72 18.09 -33.04 -4.10
C ASP A 72 16.72 -33.67 -3.80
N ASP A 73 16.69 -34.85 -3.18
CA ASP A 73 15.44 -35.54 -2.79
C ASP A 73 14.63 -34.74 -1.76
N GLU A 74 15.30 -34.12 -0.78
CA GLU A 74 14.65 -33.27 0.22
C GLU A 74 14.10 -32.00 -0.41
N PHE A 75 14.86 -31.38 -1.33
CA PHE A 75 14.43 -30.21 -2.04
C PHE A 75 13.18 -30.50 -2.89
N GLU A 76 13.20 -31.54 -3.72
CA GLU A 76 12.06 -31.88 -4.58
C GLU A 76 10.79 -32.13 -3.76
N ARG A 77 10.92 -32.85 -2.64
CA ARG A 77 9.81 -33.09 -1.73
C ARG A 77 9.30 -31.79 -1.11
N TRP A 78 10.19 -31.00 -0.49
CA TRP A 78 9.77 -29.84 0.31
C TRP A 78 9.36 -28.64 -0.55
N GLU A 79 9.93 -28.45 -1.74
CA GLU A 79 9.48 -27.41 -2.65
C GLU A 79 8.01 -27.60 -3.01
N MET A 80 7.63 -28.81 -3.43
CA MET A 80 6.25 -29.13 -3.78
C MET A 80 5.30 -28.89 -2.60
N LEU A 81 5.67 -29.36 -1.39
CA LEU A 81 4.84 -29.22 -0.20
C LEU A 81 4.69 -27.77 0.25
N LEU A 82 5.77 -26.98 0.21
CA LEU A 82 5.74 -25.55 0.58
C LEU A 82 4.87 -24.75 -0.40
N ARG A 83 5.00 -25.00 -1.71
CA ARG A 83 4.19 -24.32 -2.72
C ARG A 83 2.71 -24.64 -2.58
N ALA A 84 2.36 -25.92 -2.42
CA ALA A 84 0.97 -26.33 -2.22
C ALA A 84 0.36 -25.74 -0.94
N HIS A 85 1.14 -25.69 0.15
CA HIS A 85 0.72 -25.07 1.39
C HIS A 85 0.47 -23.56 1.22
N TRP A 86 1.37 -22.86 0.54
CA TRP A 86 1.25 -21.43 0.26
C TRP A 86 0.06 -21.08 -0.63
N GLU A 87 -0.18 -21.90 -1.66
CA GLU A 87 -1.34 -21.77 -2.55
C GLU A 87 -2.65 -21.95 -1.76
N ALA A 88 -2.76 -23.01 -0.96
CA ALA A 88 -3.92 -23.24 -0.11
C ALA A 88 -4.14 -22.10 0.90
N ALA A 89 -3.07 -21.53 1.46
CA ALA A 89 -3.16 -20.39 2.36
C ALA A 89 -3.66 -19.12 1.64
N ASP A 90 -3.19 -18.88 0.42
CA ASP A 90 -3.59 -17.72 -0.39
C ASP A 90 -5.05 -17.84 -0.86
N GLU A 91 -5.48 -19.04 -1.27
CA GLU A 91 -6.88 -19.34 -1.59
C GLU A 91 -7.78 -19.11 -0.37
N PHE A 92 -7.40 -19.65 0.78
CA PHE A 92 -8.13 -19.47 2.02
C PHE A 92 -8.25 -18.00 2.41
N GLU A 93 -7.15 -17.24 2.36
CA GLU A 93 -7.14 -15.80 2.63
C GLU A 93 -8.07 -15.04 1.67
N ASN A 94 -8.09 -15.43 0.39
CA ASN A 94 -8.92 -14.80 -0.62
C ASN A 94 -10.42 -15.12 -0.45
N GLU A 95 -10.77 -16.37 -0.14
CA GLU A 95 -12.16 -16.80 0.10
C GLU A 95 -12.80 -16.11 1.32
N HIS A 96 -11.97 -15.77 2.31
CA HIS A 96 -12.45 -15.22 3.59
C HIS A 96 -12.13 -13.73 3.77
N ARG A 97 -11.62 -13.05 2.73
CA ARG A 97 -11.17 -11.64 2.78
C ARG A 97 -12.23 -10.67 3.31
N ASP A 98 -13.50 -10.90 2.99
CA ASP A 98 -14.61 -10.00 3.34
C ASP A 98 -15.29 -10.37 4.67
N LEU A 99 -14.82 -11.42 5.34
CA LEU A 99 -15.38 -11.84 6.63
C LEU A 99 -14.75 -11.05 7.78
N ALA A 100 -15.57 -10.77 8.80
CA ALA A 100 -15.06 -10.25 10.06
C ALA A 100 -14.12 -11.29 10.71
N PRO A 101 -13.03 -10.87 11.40
CA PRO A 101 -12.04 -11.79 11.97
C PRO A 101 -12.62 -12.90 12.84
N GLU A 102 -13.70 -12.62 13.57
CA GLU A 102 -14.37 -13.58 14.46
C GLU A 102 -15.15 -14.67 13.71
N LYS A 103 -15.36 -14.48 12.40
CA LYS A 103 -16.10 -15.40 11.52
C LYS A 103 -15.20 -16.20 10.59
N ILE A 104 -13.90 -15.88 10.55
CA ILE A 104 -12.94 -16.61 9.74
C ILE A 104 -12.73 -17.98 10.41
N PRO A 105 -12.99 -19.10 9.72
CA PRO A 105 -12.75 -20.43 10.28
C PRO A 105 -11.26 -20.65 10.54
N ALA A 106 -10.91 -21.67 11.32
CA ALA A 106 -9.52 -22.05 11.47
C ALA A 106 -8.99 -22.61 10.14
N PHE A 107 -7.86 -22.10 9.66
CA PHE A 107 -7.17 -22.66 8.49
C PHE A 107 -6.62 -24.04 8.84
N VAL A 108 -6.94 -25.04 8.00
CA VAL A 108 -6.41 -26.41 8.12
C VAL A 108 -5.82 -26.78 6.76
N PRO A 109 -4.50 -26.61 6.56
CA PRO A 109 -3.89 -26.88 5.28
C PRO A 109 -3.90 -28.38 4.97
N PRO A 110 -4.07 -28.79 3.69
CA PRO A 110 -3.75 -30.14 3.27
C PRO A 110 -2.23 -30.38 3.33
N GLY A 111 -1.81 -31.56 3.80
CA GLY A 111 -0.41 -31.97 3.80
C GLY A 111 0.29 -31.81 5.16
N PRO A 112 1.56 -31.36 5.20
CA PRO A 112 2.33 -31.26 6.44
C PRO A 112 1.70 -30.25 7.40
N SER A 113 1.89 -30.49 8.68
CA SER A 113 1.39 -29.59 9.73
C SER A 113 2.07 -28.21 9.68
N GLU A 114 1.40 -27.19 10.21
CA GLU A 114 1.97 -25.84 10.39
C GLU A 114 3.33 -25.88 11.12
N ASP A 115 3.47 -26.74 12.13
CA ASP A 115 4.71 -26.91 12.87
C ASP A 115 5.86 -27.44 11.99
N GLU A 116 5.54 -28.33 11.05
CA GLU A 116 6.53 -28.86 10.10
C GLU A 116 6.94 -27.82 9.06
N ILE A 117 5.98 -27.07 8.52
CA ILE A 117 6.25 -25.94 7.63
C ILE A 117 7.11 -24.89 8.35
N ALA A 118 6.75 -24.54 9.58
CA ALA A 118 7.49 -23.58 10.41
C ALA A 118 8.90 -24.07 10.72
N ARG A 119 9.09 -25.38 10.97
CA ARG A 119 10.42 -25.96 11.21
C ARG A 119 11.31 -25.84 9.98
N VAL A 120 10.81 -26.20 8.80
CA VAL A 120 11.59 -26.15 7.54
C VAL A 120 11.93 -24.71 7.17
N THR A 121 10.94 -23.83 7.16
CA THR A 121 11.14 -22.41 6.82
C THR A 121 12.08 -21.71 7.80
N ARG A 122 11.98 -22.02 9.10
CA ARG A 122 12.94 -21.54 10.11
C ARG A 122 14.35 -22.08 9.89
N GLY A 123 14.48 -23.37 9.57
CA GLY A 123 15.77 -23.97 9.23
C GLY A 123 16.43 -23.26 8.05
N VAL A 124 15.68 -22.91 7.01
CA VAL A 124 16.18 -22.09 5.90
C VAL A 124 16.55 -20.68 6.40
N HIS A 125 15.68 -20.01 7.15
CA HIS A 125 15.95 -18.66 7.66
C HIS A 125 17.23 -18.58 8.51
N GLU A 126 17.45 -19.53 9.41
CA GLU A 126 18.61 -19.57 10.30
C GLU A 126 19.92 -19.86 9.56
N ASN A 127 19.86 -20.57 8.43
CA ASN A 127 21.05 -21.03 7.71
C ASN A 127 21.28 -20.34 6.35
N TRP A 128 20.31 -19.60 5.82
CA TRP A 128 20.39 -18.88 4.55
C TRP A 128 20.54 -17.37 4.76
N GLY A 129 21.76 -16.87 4.56
CA GLY A 129 22.11 -15.46 4.75
C GLY A 129 21.26 -14.46 3.95
N PRO A 130 21.00 -14.69 2.65
CA PRO A 130 20.17 -13.79 1.83
C PRO A 130 18.75 -13.57 2.39
N LEU A 131 18.08 -14.63 2.85
CA LEU A 131 16.74 -14.50 3.43
C LEU A 131 16.75 -13.66 4.73
N ARG A 132 17.77 -13.81 5.58
CA ARG A 132 17.92 -12.95 6.77
C ARG A 132 18.14 -11.49 6.41
N LYS A 133 18.88 -11.23 5.33
CA LYS A 133 19.07 -9.86 4.83
C LYS A 133 17.73 -9.25 4.38
N MET A 134 16.92 -10.00 3.63
CA MET A 134 15.59 -9.54 3.23
C MET A 134 14.66 -9.32 4.43
N ALA A 135 14.71 -10.21 5.43
CA ALA A 135 13.95 -10.04 6.67
C ALA A 135 14.38 -8.78 7.44
N ALA A 136 15.69 -8.50 7.51
CA ALA A 136 16.21 -7.28 8.13
C ALA A 136 15.79 -6.02 7.35
N ASP A 137 15.87 -6.04 6.02
CA ASP A 137 15.38 -4.94 5.16
C ASP A 137 13.90 -4.66 5.44
N ASN A 138 13.06 -5.70 5.48
CA ASN A 138 11.63 -5.56 5.80
C ASN A 138 11.37 -5.02 7.21
N LEU A 139 12.18 -5.43 8.20
CA LEU A 139 12.07 -4.90 9.56
C LEU A 139 12.34 -3.39 9.61
N ILE A 140 13.41 -2.94 8.96
CA ILE A 140 13.78 -1.53 8.89
C ILE A 140 12.71 -0.75 8.13
N PHE A 141 12.25 -1.28 6.98
CA PHE A 141 11.18 -0.68 6.20
C PHE A 141 9.90 -0.50 7.04
N ASN A 142 9.44 -1.54 7.73
CA ASN A 142 8.21 -1.48 8.53
C ASN A 142 8.32 -0.51 9.71
N ARG A 143 9.53 -0.29 10.23
CA ARG A 143 9.78 0.67 11.30
C ARG A 143 9.79 2.12 10.80
N GLU A 144 10.42 2.38 9.66
CA GLU A 144 10.76 3.75 9.24
C GLU A 144 9.83 4.32 8.18
N ALA A 145 9.28 3.48 7.29
CA ALA A 145 8.38 3.92 6.23
C ALA A 145 7.12 4.66 6.75
N PRO A 146 6.48 4.24 7.86
CA PRO A 146 5.34 4.98 8.40
C PRO A 146 5.68 6.41 8.79
N ALA A 147 6.81 6.62 9.47
CA ALA A 147 7.26 7.94 9.89
C ALA A 147 7.59 8.84 8.70
N LEU A 148 8.24 8.30 7.67
CA LEU A 148 8.51 9.02 6.42
C LEU A 148 7.22 9.39 5.66
N LEU A 149 6.21 8.53 5.65
CA LEU A 149 4.95 8.83 4.98
C LEU A 149 4.22 9.97 5.72
N ILE A 150 4.13 9.87 7.05
CA ILE A 150 3.53 10.91 7.90
C ILE A 150 4.29 12.24 7.74
N SER A 151 5.63 12.20 7.68
CA SER A 151 6.46 13.41 7.57
C SER A 151 6.19 14.22 6.30
N VAL A 152 5.75 13.55 5.24
CA VAL A 152 5.32 14.18 3.99
C VAL A 152 3.89 14.71 4.15
N ILE A 153 2.94 13.88 4.57
CA ILE A 153 1.50 14.18 4.51
C ILE A 153 1.00 15.14 5.59
N LEU A 154 1.65 15.15 6.75
CA LEU A 154 1.18 15.92 7.89
C LEU A 154 1.53 17.42 7.73
N SER A 155 0.55 18.28 7.95
CA SER A 155 0.66 19.74 7.76
C SER A 155 0.51 20.55 9.05
N GLY A 156 0.24 19.87 10.18
CA GLY A 156 0.05 20.48 11.48
C GLY A 156 -0.67 19.55 12.44
N TRP A 157 -0.58 19.86 13.73
CA TRP A 157 -1.41 19.25 14.77
C TRP A 157 -1.64 20.21 15.93
N SER A 158 -2.60 19.87 16.78
CA SER A 158 -2.88 20.54 18.05
C SER A 158 -3.25 19.52 19.12
N GLY A 159 -3.16 19.91 20.40
CA GLY A 159 -3.47 19.02 21.52
C GLY A 159 -2.32 18.09 21.92
N LEU A 160 -1.09 18.38 21.48
CA LEU A 160 0.13 17.64 21.82
C LEU A 160 1.25 18.61 22.19
N CYS A 161 2.22 18.15 22.97
CA CYS A 161 3.31 18.97 23.49
C CYS A 161 4.38 19.27 22.44
N THR A 162 4.66 18.31 21.56
CA THR A 162 5.66 18.42 20.50
C THR A 162 5.23 19.52 19.53
N PRO A 163 6.04 20.58 19.34
CA PRO A 163 5.70 21.66 18.43
C PRO A 163 5.83 21.21 16.98
N PHE A 164 4.90 21.64 16.13
CA PHE A 164 5.00 21.43 14.70
C PHE A 164 6.23 22.15 14.12
N ARG A 165 7.06 21.41 13.38
CA ARG A 165 8.20 21.94 12.63
C ARG A 165 8.27 21.27 11.27
N SER A 166 8.31 22.07 10.21
CA SER A 166 8.55 21.58 8.86
C SER A 166 9.75 22.29 8.25
N HIS A 167 10.54 21.54 7.48
CA HIS A 167 11.67 22.02 6.73
C HIS A 167 11.50 21.56 5.28
N GLU A 168 11.52 22.50 4.33
CA GLU A 168 11.37 22.23 2.90
C GLU A 168 10.12 21.40 2.49
N GLY A 169 9.05 21.47 3.28
CA GLY A 169 7.81 20.73 3.02
C GLY A 169 7.79 19.30 3.55
N THR A 170 8.73 18.94 4.42
CA THR A 170 8.75 17.68 5.18
C THR A 170 9.00 17.94 6.66
N ILE A 171 8.46 17.09 7.52
CA ILE A 171 8.73 17.15 8.97
C ILE A 171 10.02 16.35 9.24
N PRO A 172 10.97 16.85 10.04
CA PRO A 172 12.13 16.05 10.45
C PRO A 172 11.70 14.79 11.19
N LEU A 173 12.35 13.65 10.95
CA LEU A 173 12.00 12.36 11.58
C LEU A 173 12.07 12.43 13.11
N ASP A 174 13.05 13.12 13.69
CA ASP A 174 13.13 13.36 15.14
C ASP A 174 11.86 14.02 15.71
N THR A 175 11.18 14.86 14.90
CA THR A 175 9.91 15.50 15.30
C THR A 175 8.75 14.50 15.22
N ILE A 176 8.77 13.58 14.26
CA ILE A 176 7.79 12.48 14.18
C ILE A 176 7.99 11.48 15.33
N ASP A 177 9.23 11.17 15.71
CA ASP A 177 9.53 10.30 16.85
C ASP A 177 9.12 10.94 18.18
N ALA A 178 9.30 12.25 18.32
CA ALA A 178 8.78 12.99 19.48
C ALA A 178 7.25 13.00 19.51
N LEU A 179 6.62 13.15 18.34
CA LEU A 179 5.16 13.07 18.20
C LEU A 179 4.61 11.68 18.58
N ASP A 180 5.27 10.60 18.16
CA ASP A 180 4.89 9.23 18.53
C ASP A 180 5.01 9.01 20.04
N LYS A 181 6.10 9.49 20.66
CA LYS A 181 6.26 9.44 22.12
C LYS A 181 5.18 10.21 22.88
N ASP A 182 4.76 11.37 22.38
CA ASP A 182 3.66 12.14 22.97
C ASP A 182 2.33 11.38 22.86
N LEU A 183 2.07 10.72 21.72
CA LEU A 183 0.87 9.90 21.54
C LEU A 183 0.87 8.68 22.46
N ALA A 184 1.99 7.94 22.52
CA ALA A 184 2.13 6.79 23.40
C ALA A 184 1.97 7.18 24.87
N LYS A 185 2.51 8.35 25.26
CA LYS A 185 2.31 8.89 26.60
C LYS A 185 0.86 9.25 26.86
N LEU A 186 0.19 9.91 25.91
CA LEU A 186 -1.21 10.27 26.03
C LEU A 186 -2.12 9.04 26.15
N GLU A 187 -1.82 7.97 25.40
CA GLU A 187 -2.50 6.68 25.52
C GLU A 187 -2.28 6.08 26.90
N GLN A 188 -1.03 6.06 27.39
CA GLN A 188 -0.70 5.54 28.71
C GLN A 188 -1.37 6.32 29.84
N ASP A 189 -1.39 7.66 29.76
CA ASP A 189 -2.02 8.54 30.75
C ASP A 189 -3.55 8.35 30.82
N ASN A 190 -4.15 7.66 29.83
CA ASN A 190 -5.59 7.36 29.75
C ASN A 190 -5.89 5.85 29.74
N ASP A 191 -4.97 5.01 30.23
CA ASP A 191 -5.12 3.55 30.33
C ASP A 191 -5.45 2.84 28.99
N LEU A 192 -4.95 3.37 27.88
CA LEU A 192 -5.10 2.80 26.54
C LEU A 192 -3.87 1.99 26.12
N SER A 193 -4.05 1.04 25.20
CA SER A 193 -2.93 0.29 24.62
C SER A 193 -2.05 1.24 23.79
N PRO A 194 -0.73 1.31 24.07
CA PRO A 194 0.16 2.23 23.37
C PRO A 194 0.39 1.82 21.91
N GLY A 195 0.65 2.82 21.06
CA GLY A 195 1.00 2.68 19.66
C GLY A 195 -0.19 2.65 18.70
N LYS A 196 -1.42 2.54 19.20
CA LYS A 196 -2.61 2.46 18.33
C LYS A 196 -2.85 3.77 17.59
N ALA A 197 -2.72 4.91 18.26
CA ALA A 197 -2.98 6.22 17.70
C ALA A 197 -2.01 6.58 16.56
N PHE A 198 -0.74 6.18 16.69
CA PHE A 198 0.24 6.38 15.63
C PHE A 198 -0.06 5.51 14.39
N VAL A 199 -0.49 4.26 14.59
CA VAL A 199 -0.95 3.38 13.50
C VAL A 199 -2.20 3.97 12.82
N ASP A 200 -3.18 4.43 13.58
CA ASP A 200 -4.39 5.07 13.04
C ASP A 200 -4.02 6.33 12.21
N LEU A 201 -3.05 7.12 12.67
CA LEU A 201 -2.51 8.28 11.94
C LEU A 201 -1.79 7.87 10.65
N TYR A 202 -0.96 6.83 10.69
CA TYR A 202 -0.30 6.28 9.51
C TYR A 202 -1.31 5.81 8.46
N VAL A 203 -2.37 5.10 8.87
CA VAL A 203 -3.44 4.65 7.96
C VAL A 203 -4.15 5.85 7.33
N ALA A 204 -4.51 6.86 8.14
CA ALA A 204 -5.14 8.08 7.63
C ALA A 204 -4.21 8.82 6.64
N ALA A 205 -2.91 8.94 6.95
CA ALA A 205 -1.94 9.55 6.07
C ALA A 205 -1.76 8.74 4.76
N THR A 206 -1.76 7.41 4.84
CA THR A 206 -1.67 6.51 3.68
C THR A 206 -2.83 6.73 2.72
N ASN A 207 -4.06 6.86 3.23
CA ASN A 207 -5.26 7.16 2.44
C ASN A 207 -5.20 8.53 1.74
N ARG A 208 -4.35 9.43 2.23
CA ARG A 208 -4.12 10.76 1.64
C ARG A 208 -2.95 10.76 0.67
N MET A 209 -1.98 9.87 0.87
CA MET A 209 -0.87 9.62 -0.04
C MET A 209 -1.35 8.92 -1.31
N PHE A 210 -2.10 7.84 -1.16
CA PHE A 210 -2.61 7.00 -2.23
C PHE A 210 -4.13 7.15 -2.24
N LEU A 211 -4.69 7.58 -3.38
CA LEU A 211 -6.14 7.64 -3.54
C LEU A 211 -6.68 6.22 -3.33
N SER A 212 -7.72 6.06 -2.50
CA SER A 212 -8.39 4.77 -2.36
C SER A 212 -8.98 4.33 -3.71
N GLY A 213 -9.06 3.02 -3.98
CA GLY A 213 -9.56 2.50 -5.26
C GLY A 213 -11.00 2.95 -5.62
N ASP A 214 -11.80 3.33 -4.62
CA ASP A 214 -13.13 3.93 -4.82
C ASP A 214 -13.08 5.42 -5.20
N ALA A 215 -11.97 6.11 -4.89
CA ALA A 215 -11.73 7.49 -5.29
C ALA A 215 -11.18 7.61 -6.73
N GLU A 216 -10.43 6.63 -7.22
CA GLU A 216 -9.99 6.59 -8.64
C GLU A 216 -11.16 6.40 -9.61
N LYS A 217 -12.19 5.63 -9.22
CA LYS A 217 -13.39 5.44 -10.06
C LYS A 217 -14.32 6.66 -10.08
N ASN A 218 -14.21 7.56 -9.10
CA ASN A 218 -15.05 8.75 -8.97
C ASN A 218 -14.33 10.06 -9.30
N SER A 219 -13.04 10.04 -9.66
CA SER A 219 -12.37 11.23 -10.20
C SER A 219 -12.94 11.50 -11.59
N SER A 220 -13.88 12.43 -11.65
CA SER A 220 -14.62 12.81 -12.84
C SER A 220 -13.66 13.03 -14.01
N SER A 221 -13.77 12.19 -15.04
CA SER A 221 -13.23 12.50 -16.36
C SER A 221 -13.65 13.93 -16.71
N PRO A 222 -12.74 14.80 -17.19
CA PRO A 222 -13.13 16.14 -17.60
C PRO A 222 -14.28 16.01 -18.59
N ALA A 223 -15.39 16.70 -18.30
CA ALA A 223 -16.54 16.76 -19.19
C ALA A 223 -16.02 17.13 -20.59
N PRO A 224 -16.38 16.40 -21.65
CA PRO A 224 -15.96 16.75 -22.99
C PRO A 224 -16.39 18.19 -23.25
N SER A 225 -15.42 19.04 -23.60
CA SER A 225 -15.64 20.43 -23.95
C SER A 225 -16.84 20.56 -24.88
N PRO A 226 -17.75 21.52 -24.68
CA PRO A 226 -18.87 21.70 -25.59
C PRO A 226 -18.30 22.12 -26.95
N SER A 227 -18.36 21.22 -27.92
CA SER A 227 -18.15 21.54 -29.31
C SER A 227 -19.33 22.36 -29.79
N ASP A 228 -19.21 23.68 -29.70
CA ASP A 228 -20.03 24.61 -30.47
C ASP A 228 -19.69 24.43 -31.95
N GLN A 229 -20.37 23.50 -32.62
CA GLN A 229 -20.56 23.55 -34.07
C GLN A 229 -22.02 23.25 -34.38
N GLN A 230 -22.74 24.33 -34.70
CA GLN A 230 -24.05 24.30 -35.33
C GLN A 230 -23.92 23.69 -36.74
N THR A 231 -24.60 22.58 -37.01
CA THR A 231 -25.25 22.35 -38.30
C THR A 231 -26.54 21.59 -38.10
N THR A 232 -27.64 22.30 -38.30
CA THR A 232 -29.00 21.77 -38.42
C THR A 232 -29.20 21.07 -39.76
N SER A 233 -29.70 19.83 -39.77
CA SER A 233 -31.01 19.46 -40.33
C SER A 233 -31.09 17.99 -40.76
N HIS A 234 -32.29 17.46 -40.57
CA HIS A 234 -32.81 16.10 -40.66
C HIS A 234 -32.63 15.36 -42.00
N GLY A 235 -32.57 14.01 -41.95
CA GLY A 235 -33.01 13.17 -43.08
C GLY A 235 -32.54 11.69 -43.10
N ALA A 236 -33.37 10.80 -42.53
CA ALA A 236 -33.74 9.43 -42.92
C ALA A 236 -32.71 8.31 -43.31
N GLU A 237 -33.05 7.12 -42.79
CA GLU A 237 -32.71 5.70 -43.03
C GLU A 237 -31.91 5.21 -44.27
N SER A 238 -31.13 4.13 -44.02
CA SER A 238 -30.29 3.33 -44.95
C SER A 238 -31.04 2.69 -46.13
N PRO A 239 -30.35 2.29 -47.24
CA PRO A 239 -29.78 0.93 -47.32
C PRO A 239 -28.52 0.74 -48.22
N ALA A 240 -27.87 -0.41 -48.02
CA ALA A 240 -26.98 -1.19 -48.89
C ALA A 240 -26.31 -0.56 -50.14
N GLY A 241 -24.97 -0.68 -50.20
CA GLY A 241 -24.18 -0.52 -51.43
C GLY A 241 -22.94 -1.42 -51.41
N THR A 242 -23.06 -2.59 -52.04
CA THR A 242 -21.95 -3.47 -52.42
C THR A 242 -21.19 -2.90 -53.62
N SER A 243 -19.85 -2.85 -53.58
CA SER A 243 -18.97 -3.45 -54.61
C SER A 243 -17.48 -3.21 -54.38
N LYS A 244 -16.72 -4.21 -54.82
CA LYS A 244 -15.27 -4.44 -54.76
C LYS A 244 -14.48 -3.58 -55.75
N ALA A 245 -13.22 -3.27 -55.42
CA ALA A 245 -12.12 -3.29 -56.39
C ALA A 245 -10.79 -3.54 -55.65
N SER A 246 -10.12 -4.64 -56.03
CA SER A 246 -8.75 -4.98 -55.65
C SER A 246 -7.73 -4.38 -56.62
N ALA A 247 -6.47 -4.40 -56.19
CA ALA A 247 -5.20 -4.16 -56.91
C ALA A 247 -4.88 -2.66 -57.15
N THR A 248 -3.68 -2.15 -56.86
CA THR A 248 -2.35 -2.78 -57.04
C THR A 248 -1.31 -1.95 -56.26
N SER A 249 -0.37 -2.58 -55.55
CA SER A 249 0.94 -1.97 -55.25
C SER A 249 1.75 -1.83 -56.56
N PRO A 250 2.66 -0.85 -56.66
CA PRO A 250 4.03 -1.11 -56.25
C PRO A 250 4.68 0.02 -55.46
N GLU A 251 5.73 -0.36 -54.74
CA GLU A 251 6.69 0.45 -54.00
C GLU A 251 7.29 1.63 -54.80
N THR A 252 7.40 2.76 -54.08
CA THR A 252 8.48 3.77 -53.97
C THR A 252 9.23 4.27 -55.22
N PRO A 253 9.56 5.57 -55.27
CA PRO A 253 10.89 5.97 -54.80
C PRO A 253 10.89 7.23 -53.93
N ALA A 254 11.99 7.44 -53.20
CA ALA A 254 12.18 8.57 -52.31
C ALA A 254 12.23 9.91 -53.06
N SER A 255 11.22 10.76 -52.84
CA SER A 255 11.25 12.22 -52.65
C SER A 255 9.82 12.73 -52.48
#